data_AF-A0A8I2C5F5-F1
#
_entry.id   AF-A0A8I2C5F5-F1
#
_cell.length_a   1.000
_cell.length_b   1.000
_cell.length_c   1.000
_cell.angle_alpha   90.00
_cell.angle_beta   90.00
_cell.angle_gamma   90.00
#
_symmetry.space_group_name_H-M   'P 1'
#
loop_
_entity.id
_entity.type
_entity.pdbx_description
1 polymer ?
#
loop_
_entity_poly.entity_id
_entity_poly.type
_entity_poly.pdbx_seq_one_letter_code
_entity_poly.pdbx_strand_id
1 'polypeptide(L)'
;MDSARGAYFQRDPDRPDNMFVKPRRRQPVEVSRAKARLRTARWRSEKDRRRAPTVSEVGMSLAVALATSSWSDRLTSLDYDLLRRALDDLQARGFSVEETKKTMRRLRLRLVDPGDR
;
A
#
# COMPACT_ATOMS: atom_id res chain seq x y z
N MET A 1 30.04 -64.04 -18.41
CA MET A 1 28.86 -63.19 -18.14
C MET A 1 29.01 -62.68 -16.72
N ASP A 2 29.24 -61.39 -16.59
CA ASP A 2 29.69 -60.72 -15.36
C ASP A 2 28.49 -60.38 -14.46
N SER A 3 28.56 -60.79 -13.19
CA SER A 3 27.48 -60.70 -12.20
C SER A 3 27.88 -59.81 -11.01
N ALA A 4 28.46 -58.65 -11.29
CA ALA A 4 28.69 -57.62 -10.27
C ALA A 4 27.41 -56.79 -10.05
N ARG A 5 26.56 -57.27 -9.13
CA ARG A 5 25.37 -56.58 -8.61
C ARG A 5 25.76 -55.20 -8.03
N GLY A 6 24.99 -54.18 -8.40
CA GLY A 6 25.17 -52.79 -7.96
C GLY A 6 25.18 -52.65 -6.44
N ALA A 7 26.33 -52.24 -5.90
CA ALA A 7 26.45 -51.81 -4.52
C ALA A 7 25.75 -50.45 -4.36
N TYR A 8 24.66 -50.43 -3.60
CA TYR A 8 24.04 -49.19 -3.14
C TYR A 8 25.06 -48.46 -2.24
N PHE A 9 25.57 -47.32 -2.69
CA PHE A 9 26.37 -46.41 -1.87
C PHE A 9 25.46 -45.70 -0.85
N GLN A 10 24.92 -46.43 0.14
CA GLN A 10 24.35 -45.80 1.32
C GLN A 10 25.49 -45.31 2.21
N ARG A 11 25.50 -44.00 2.50
CA ARG A 11 26.44 -43.39 3.45
C ARG A 11 25.93 -43.62 4.87
N ASP A 12 26.87 -43.78 5.80
CA ASP A 12 26.62 -43.94 7.24
C ASP A 12 25.69 -42.82 7.77
N PRO A 13 24.54 -43.17 8.39
CA PRO A 13 23.58 -42.21 8.93
C PRO A 13 24.12 -41.38 10.10
N ASP A 14 25.13 -41.87 10.82
CA ASP A 14 25.69 -41.19 11.99
C ASP A 14 26.92 -40.31 11.65
N ARG A 15 27.22 -40.16 10.35
CA ARG A 15 28.34 -39.35 9.89
C ARG A 15 28.14 -37.86 10.26
N PRO A 16 29.14 -37.19 10.88
CA PRO A 16 29.06 -35.76 11.14
C PRO A 16 28.93 -34.95 9.84
N ASP A 17 27.91 -34.10 9.79
CA ASP A 17 27.60 -33.21 8.68
C ASP A 17 28.65 -32.10 8.57
N ASN A 18 29.30 -31.98 7.41
CA ASN A 18 30.34 -30.97 7.15
C ASN A 18 29.76 -29.64 6.61
N MET A 19 28.44 -29.52 6.45
CA MET A 19 27.82 -28.27 6.03
C MET A 19 27.79 -27.24 7.17
N PHE A 20 28.67 -26.26 7.07
CA PHE A 20 28.65 -25.06 7.92
C PHE A 20 27.37 -24.22 7.76
N VAL A 21 26.82 -24.18 6.56
CA VAL A 21 25.57 -23.45 6.25
C VAL A 21 24.52 -24.45 5.83
N LYS A 22 23.59 -24.76 6.73
CA LYS A 22 22.45 -25.62 6.42
C LYS A 22 21.57 -24.95 5.35
N PRO A 23 21.20 -25.64 4.25
CA PRO A 23 20.33 -25.09 3.24
C PRO A 23 19.00 -24.69 3.88
N ARG A 24 18.52 -23.48 3.58
CA ARG A 24 17.24 -22.97 4.10
C ARG A 24 16.13 -23.92 3.67
N ARG A 25 15.68 -24.80 4.58
CA ARG A 25 14.50 -25.64 4.34
C ARG A 25 13.34 -24.71 3.99
N ARG A 26 12.69 -24.97 2.84
CA ARG A 26 11.50 -24.25 2.41
C ARG A 26 10.45 -24.41 3.51
N GLN A 27 10.10 -23.32 4.20
CA GLN A 27 9.10 -23.38 5.27
C GLN A 27 7.78 -23.90 4.70
N PRO A 28 7.02 -24.71 5.46
CA PRO A 28 5.68 -25.09 5.05
C PRO A 28 4.86 -23.83 4.73
N VAL A 29 4.06 -23.89 3.65
CA VAL A 29 3.30 -22.74 3.16
C VAL A 29 2.39 -22.16 4.25
N GLU A 30 1.85 -23.01 5.11
CA GLU A 30 1.01 -22.64 6.25
C GLU A 30 1.75 -21.76 7.26
N VAL A 31 2.99 -22.12 7.60
CA VAL A 31 3.85 -21.33 8.51
C VAL A 31 4.19 -19.97 7.88
N SER A 32 4.46 -19.94 6.59
CA SER A 32 4.70 -18.69 5.85
C SER A 32 3.46 -17.78 5.87
N ARG A 33 2.28 -18.33 5.59
CA ARG A 33 0.99 -17.61 5.63
C ARG A 33 0.68 -17.09 7.03
N ALA A 34 0.87 -17.91 8.06
CA ALA A 34 0.66 -17.52 9.46
C ALA A 34 1.59 -16.34 9.84
N LYS A 35 2.88 -16.40 9.50
CA LYS A 35 3.83 -15.31 9.73
C LYS A 35 3.45 -14.04 8.98
N ALA A 36 2.99 -14.16 7.73
CA ALA A 36 2.51 -13.02 6.96
C ALA A 36 1.28 -12.35 7.63
N ARG A 37 0.31 -13.15 8.09
CA ARG A 37 -0.87 -12.65 8.82
C ARG A 37 -0.47 -11.91 10.10
N LEU A 38 0.42 -12.49 10.91
CA LEU A 38 0.92 -11.84 12.14
C LEU A 38 1.64 -10.53 11.83
N ARG A 39 2.46 -10.49 10.78
CA ARG A 39 3.15 -9.27 10.35
C ARG A 39 2.15 -8.19 9.92
N THR A 40 1.15 -8.55 9.12
CA THR A 40 0.09 -7.62 8.70
C THR A 40 -0.72 -7.12 9.89
N ALA A 41 -1.10 -8.00 10.83
CA ALA A 41 -1.82 -7.62 12.03
C ALA A 41 -1.01 -6.65 12.90
N ARG A 42 0.28 -6.94 13.12
CA ARG A 42 1.19 -6.05 13.83
C ARG A 42 1.34 -4.70 13.11
N TRP A 43 1.52 -4.71 11.79
CA TRP A 43 1.62 -3.49 11.00
C TRP A 43 0.35 -2.63 11.10
N ARG A 44 -0.84 -3.24 11.04
CA ARG A 44 -2.12 -2.53 11.22
C ARG A 44 -2.24 -1.94 12.62
N SER A 45 -2.05 -2.75 13.66
CA SER A 45 -2.10 -2.28 15.05
C SER A 45 -1.11 -1.15 15.33
N GLU A 46 0.10 -1.25 14.78
CA GLU A 46 1.13 -0.21 14.87
C GLU A 46 0.70 1.07 14.16
N LYS A 47 0.13 0.95 12.97
CA LYS A 47 -0.38 2.08 12.19
C LYS A 47 -1.53 2.78 12.92
N ASP A 48 -2.45 2.02 13.49
CA ASP A 48 -3.58 2.51 14.26
C ASP A 48 -3.11 3.22 15.54
N ARG A 49 -2.13 2.65 16.25
CA ARG A 49 -1.52 3.27 17.43
C ARG A 49 -0.91 4.63 17.11
N ARG A 50 -0.22 4.72 15.96
CA ARG A 50 0.39 5.96 15.47
C ARG A 50 -0.63 6.92 14.83
N ARG A 51 -1.88 6.49 14.62
CA ARG A 51 -2.92 7.24 13.90
C ARG A 51 -2.44 7.74 12.53
N ALA A 52 -1.58 6.94 11.87
CA ALA A 52 -0.97 7.35 10.61
C ALA A 52 -1.98 7.17 9.46
N PRO A 53 -2.31 8.22 8.69
CA PRO A 53 -3.23 8.10 7.56
C PRO A 53 -2.60 7.33 6.39
N THR A 54 -3.45 6.70 5.58
CA THR A 54 -3.11 6.21 4.24
C THR A 54 -3.02 7.36 3.25
N VAL A 55 -2.36 7.11 2.11
CA VAL A 55 -2.36 8.02 0.95
C VAL A 55 -3.79 8.36 0.50
N SER A 56 -4.69 7.37 0.47
CA SER A 56 -6.10 7.58 0.09
C SER A 56 -6.85 8.45 1.10
N GLU A 57 -6.64 8.26 2.40
CA GLU A 57 -7.24 9.10 3.45
C GLU A 57 -6.74 10.54 3.36
N VAL A 58 -5.45 10.75 3.10
CA VAL A 58 -4.87 12.09 2.86
C VAL A 58 -5.51 12.73 1.64
N GLY A 59 -5.55 12.03 0.50
CA GLY A 59 -6.13 12.54 -0.74
C GLY A 59 -7.60 12.91 -0.59
N MET A 60 -8.38 12.07 0.10
CA MET A 60 -9.79 12.34 0.38
C MET A 60 -9.97 13.53 1.31
N SER A 61 -9.17 13.61 2.38
CA SER A 61 -9.22 14.74 3.31
C SER A 61 -8.91 16.06 2.61
N LEU A 62 -7.93 16.09 1.70
CA LEU A 62 -7.60 17.27 0.90
C LEU A 62 -8.75 17.63 -0.04
N ALA A 63 -9.33 16.65 -0.75
CA ALA A 63 -10.45 16.89 -1.65
C ALA A 63 -11.68 17.44 -0.90
N VAL A 64 -11.98 16.90 0.28
CA VAL A 64 -13.06 17.38 1.13
C VAL A 64 -12.78 18.81 1.60
N ALA A 65 -11.60 19.07 2.16
CA ALA A 65 -11.22 20.40 2.65
C ALA A 65 -11.34 21.46 1.55
N LEU A 66 -10.83 21.17 0.35
CA LEU A 66 -10.94 22.04 -0.82
C LEU A 66 -12.40 22.26 -1.25
N ALA A 67 -13.22 21.19 -1.24
CA ALA A 67 -14.62 21.30 -1.60
C ALA A 67 -15.41 22.16 -0.59
N THR A 68 -15.08 22.08 0.70
CA THR A 68 -15.77 22.79 1.78
C THR A 68 -15.16 24.16 2.11
N SER A 69 -14.01 24.53 1.53
CA SER A 69 -13.39 25.83 1.74
C SER A 69 -14.33 26.96 1.28
N SER A 70 -14.52 27.95 2.14
CA SER A 70 -15.37 29.12 1.88
C SER A 70 -14.61 30.18 1.07
N TRP A 71 -15.32 31.14 0.47
CA TRP A 71 -14.68 32.25 -0.26
C TRP A 71 -13.97 33.23 0.68
N SER A 72 -14.30 33.21 1.97
CA SER A 72 -13.57 33.95 3.01
C SER A 72 -12.22 33.34 3.36
N ASP A 73 -12.00 32.05 3.04
CA ASP A 73 -10.72 31.40 3.25
C ASP A 73 -9.75 31.87 2.16
N ARG A 74 -8.79 32.72 2.55
CA ARG A 74 -7.74 33.18 1.63
C ARG A 74 -6.80 32.02 1.33
N LEU A 75 -7.01 31.36 0.20
CA LEU A 75 -6.04 30.42 -0.36
C LEU A 75 -4.74 31.16 -0.69
N THR A 76 -3.63 30.57 -0.27
CA THR A 76 -2.28 31.08 -0.57
C THR A 76 -1.83 30.61 -1.94
N SER A 77 -0.75 31.20 -2.47
CA SER A 77 -0.11 30.75 -3.71
C SER A 77 0.31 29.28 -3.66
N LEU A 78 0.73 28.80 -2.48
CA LEU A 78 1.11 27.40 -2.27
C LEU A 78 -0.08 26.44 -2.46
N ASP A 79 -1.27 26.84 -2.05
CA ASP A 79 -2.49 26.03 -2.21
C ASP A 79 -2.87 25.90 -3.68
N TYR A 80 -2.76 27.01 -4.44
CA TYR A 80 -2.98 27.01 -5.88
C TYR A 80 -1.94 26.16 -6.63
N ASP A 81 -0.67 26.22 -6.23
CA ASP A 81 0.38 25.39 -6.83
C ASP A 81 0.17 23.90 -6.56
N LEU A 82 -0.28 23.54 -5.35
CA LEU A 82 -0.63 22.17 -5.00
C LEU A 82 -1.79 21.65 -5.84
N LEU A 83 -2.85 22.45 -5.97
CA LEU A 83 -4.00 22.14 -6.82
C LEU A 83 -3.61 21.95 -8.29
N ARG A 84 -2.78 22.86 -8.82
CA ARG A 84 -2.30 22.81 -10.19
C ARG A 84 -1.53 21.51 -10.45
N ARG A 85 -0.57 21.17 -9.59
CA ARG A 85 0.20 19.91 -9.70
C ARG A 85 -0.69 18.68 -9.63
N ALA A 86 -1.73 18.69 -8.79
CA ALA A 86 -2.68 17.60 -8.69
C ALA A 86 -3.53 17.44 -9.97
N LEU A 87 -3.97 18.54 -10.58
CA LEU A 87 -4.68 18.51 -11.85
C LEU A 87 -3.77 18.07 -13.01
N ASP A 88 -2.53 18.55 -13.04
CA ASP A 88 -1.53 18.16 -14.04
C ASP A 88 -1.22 16.65 -13.95
N ASP A 89 -1.07 16.09 -12.74
CA ASP A 89 -0.87 14.65 -12.53
C ASP A 89 -2.10 13.83 -12.98
N LEU A 90 -3.31 14.29 -12.68
CA LEU A 90 -4.53 13.63 -13.17
C LEU A 90 -4.61 13.65 -14.70
N GLN A 91 -4.27 14.79 -15.32
CA GLN A 91 -4.25 14.91 -16.77
C GLN A 91 -3.18 14.00 -17.38
N ALA A 92 -1.98 13.93 -16.80
CA ALA A 92 -0.90 13.05 -17.24
C ALA A 92 -1.29 11.56 -17.15
N ARG A 93 -2.18 11.19 -16.22
CA ARG A 93 -2.76 9.84 -16.11
C ARG A 93 -3.93 9.60 -17.07
N GLY A 94 -4.30 10.58 -17.89
CA GLY A 94 -5.36 10.48 -18.89
C GLY A 94 -6.76 10.87 -18.39
N PHE A 95 -6.89 11.47 -17.21
CA PHE A 95 -8.17 11.96 -16.72
C PHE A 95 -8.51 13.34 -17.30
N SER A 96 -9.80 13.61 -17.53
CA SER A 96 -10.27 14.93 -17.96
C SER A 96 -10.31 15.91 -16.79
N VAL A 97 -9.61 17.04 -16.93
CA VAL A 97 -9.61 18.13 -15.95
C VAL A 97 -11.03 18.68 -15.72
N GLU A 98 -11.84 18.77 -16.78
CA GLU A 98 -13.22 19.23 -16.68
C GLU A 98 -14.11 18.26 -15.90
N GLU A 99 -13.95 16.95 -16.09
CA GLU A 99 -14.67 15.96 -15.28
C GLU A 99 -14.21 15.93 -13.82
N THR A 100 -12.92 16.16 -13.57
CA THR A 100 -12.39 16.36 -12.20
C THR A 100 -13.06 17.56 -11.52
N LYS A 101 -13.13 18.71 -12.19
CA LYS A 101 -13.81 19.91 -11.68
C LYS A 101 -15.30 19.65 -11.41
N LYS A 102 -16.01 18.97 -12.33
CA LYS A 102 -17.41 18.57 -12.12
C LYS A 102 -17.59 17.64 -10.94
N THR A 103 -16.64 16.72 -10.71
CA THR A 103 -16.67 15.80 -9.57
C THR A 103 -16.48 16.56 -8.26
N MET A 104 -15.53 17.50 -8.21
CA MET A 104 -15.34 18.38 -7.05
C MET A 104 -16.57 19.25 -6.77
N ARG A 105 -17.22 19.79 -7.80
CA ARG A 105 -18.47 20.54 -7.65
C ARG A 105 -19.59 19.67 -7.06
N ARG A 106 -19.75 18.44 -7.57
CA ARG A 106 -20.72 17.47 -7.01
C ARG A 106 -20.43 17.15 -5.55
N LEU A 107 -19.15 17.01 -5.19
CA LEU A 107 -18.73 16.79 -3.81
C LEU A 107 -19.11 17.98 -2.92
N ARG A 108 -18.79 19.22 -3.32
CA ARG A 108 -19.18 20.44 -2.60
C ARG A 108 -20.70 20.53 -2.40
N LEU A 109 -21.49 20.29 -3.45
CA LEU A 109 -22.96 20.33 -3.36
C LEU A 109 -23.51 19.34 -2.33
N ARG A 110 -22.82 18.22 -2.11
CA ARG A 110 -23.20 17.19 -1.15
C ARG A 110 -22.78 17.51 0.29
N LEU A 111 -21.69 18.25 0.46
CA LEU A 111 -21.04 18.47 1.76
C LEU A 111 -21.27 19.87 2.35
N VAL A 112 -21.64 20.86 1.53
CA VAL A 112 -21.84 22.25 1.96
C VAL A 112 -23.33 22.59 1.93
N ASP A 113 -23.82 23.18 3.03
CA ASP A 113 -25.18 23.66 3.16
C ASP A 113 -25.50 24.69 2.06
N PRO A 114 -26.68 24.64 1.41
CA PRO A 114 -27.10 25.65 0.44
C PRO A 114 -26.88 27.11 0.85
N GLY A 115 -26.97 27.45 2.13
CA GLY A 115 -26.76 28.81 2.65
C GLY A 115 -25.29 29.27 2.67
N ASP A 116 -24.35 28.32 2.69
CA ASP A 116 -22.90 28.55 2.75
C ASP A 116 -22.19 28.33 1.40
N ARG A 117 -22.98 28.13 0.33
CA ARG A 117 -22.47 27.78 -1.01
C ARG A 117 -21.76 28.91 -1.73
#